data_AF-A0A484H873-F1
#
_entry.id   AF-A0A484H873-F1
#
_cell.length_a   1.000
_cell.length_b   1.000
_cell.length_c   1.000
_cell.angle_alpha   90.00
_cell.angle_beta   90.00
_cell.angle_gamma   90.00
#
_symmetry.space_group_name_H-M   'P 1'
#
loop_
_entity.id
_entity.type
_entity.pdbx_description
1 polymer ?
#
loop_
_entity_poly.entity_id
_entity_poly.type
_entity_poly.pdbx_seq_one_letter_code
_entity_poly.pdbx_strand_id
1 'polypeptide(L)'
;MFLRTITGGLAFTSACCIAGAKTTIAASSGHRRLDVFRSEVLRRALVGKTMAQVRTATEHVFSRLHWISRTTEALIQHRNEGRHILVATGSLSVYVPALLEMKGICIDGLLATEIGVDGDVLTGEMITASCTGVEKARRVREWLAGIGGPVWGYGNLPHDAAMLALTDYPTVIPILRQRPRHAAWRWLGYKRLTNFYV
;
A
#
# COMPACT_ATOMS: atom_id res chain seq x y z
N MET A 1 -4.57 -8.67 -5.16
CA MET A 1 -5.74 -8.15 -5.91
C MET A 1 -5.23 -7.42 -7.14
N PHE A 2 -4.64 -6.23 -7.01
CA PHE A 2 -4.07 -5.47 -8.13
C PHE A 2 -3.11 -6.29 -9.03
N LEU A 3 -2.06 -6.89 -8.45
CA LEU A 3 -1.10 -7.70 -9.21
C LEU A 3 -1.77 -8.83 -10.00
N ARG A 4 -2.67 -9.58 -9.35
CA ARG A 4 -3.45 -10.62 -10.02
C ARG A 4 -4.35 -10.08 -11.14
N THR A 5 -4.89 -8.87 -10.99
CA THR A 5 -5.71 -8.22 -12.02
C THR A 5 -4.88 -7.81 -13.24
N ILE A 6 -3.70 -7.21 -13.04
CA ILE A 6 -2.86 -6.71 -14.16
C ILE A 6 -2.07 -7.82 -14.87
N THR A 7 -1.72 -8.91 -14.17
CA THR A 7 -0.91 -10.00 -14.75
C THR A 7 -1.71 -11.23 -15.13
N GLY A 8 -2.93 -11.38 -14.59
CA GLY A 8 -3.65 -12.64 -14.60
C GLY A 8 -3.21 -13.60 -13.48
N GLY A 9 -4.07 -14.59 -13.19
CA GLY A 9 -3.92 -15.51 -12.06
C GLY A 9 -2.68 -16.40 -12.14
N LEU A 10 -2.41 -17.01 -13.30
CA LEU A 10 -1.31 -17.96 -13.47
C LEU A 10 0.05 -17.28 -13.37
N ALA A 11 0.23 -16.14 -14.06
CA ALA A 11 1.48 -15.38 -14.00
C ALA A 11 1.78 -14.87 -12.59
N PHE A 12 0.76 -14.41 -11.87
CA PHE A 12 0.91 -13.98 -10.48
C PHE A 12 1.35 -15.11 -9.55
N THR A 13 0.73 -16.29 -9.67
CA THR A 13 1.12 -17.47 -8.88
C THR A 13 2.55 -17.88 -9.18
N SER A 14 2.94 -17.93 -10.46
CA SER A 14 4.31 -18.23 -10.88
C SER A 14 5.33 -17.25 -10.28
N ALA A 15 5.03 -15.94 -10.32
CA ALA A 15 5.87 -14.92 -9.69
C ALA A 15 6.05 -15.17 -8.19
N CYS A 16 4.98 -15.57 -7.48
CA CYS A 16 5.04 -15.89 -6.05
C CYS A 16 5.89 -17.14 -5.76
N CYS A 17 5.75 -18.20 -6.57
CA CYS A 17 6.54 -19.41 -6.41
C CYS A 17 8.04 -19.12 -6.57
N ILE A 18 8.41 -18.35 -7.59
CA ILE A 18 9.82 -18.03 -7.85
C ILE A 18 10.38 -17.09 -6.79
N ALA A 19 9.60 -16.10 -6.34
CA ALA A 19 9.99 -15.24 -5.22
C ALA A 19 10.19 -16.06 -3.94
N GLY A 20 9.32 -17.04 -3.67
CA GLY A 20 9.47 -17.97 -2.55
C GLY A 20 10.80 -18.71 -2.60
N ALA A 21 11.14 -19.29 -3.75
CA ALA A 21 12.41 -19.99 -3.97
C ALA A 21 13.66 -19.10 -3.81
N LYS A 22 13.59 -17.81 -4.22
CA LYS A 22 14.70 -16.87 -3.99
C LYS A 22 14.86 -16.49 -2.51
N THR A 23 13.76 -16.41 -1.76
CA THR A 23 13.79 -15.97 -0.36
C THR A 23 14.33 -17.01 0.62
N THR A 24 14.19 -18.29 0.29
CA THR A 24 14.81 -19.38 1.07
C THR A 24 16.33 -19.35 0.98
N ILE A 25 16.88 -18.80 -0.11
CA ILE A 25 18.32 -18.73 -0.38
C ILE A 25 18.95 -17.45 0.21
N ALA A 26 18.19 -16.36 0.36
CA ALA A 26 18.76 -15.00 0.42
C ALA A 26 18.80 -14.29 1.80
N ALA A 27 18.31 -14.84 2.93
CA ALA A 27 18.32 -14.05 4.18
C ALA A 27 18.25 -14.84 5.50
N SER A 28 18.98 -14.34 6.50
CA SER A 28 19.02 -14.80 7.90
C SER A 28 17.94 -14.19 8.81
N SER A 29 17.24 -13.12 8.39
CA SER A 29 16.18 -12.46 9.17
C SER A 29 14.84 -12.33 8.43
N GLY A 30 13.72 -12.35 9.18
CA GLY A 30 12.36 -12.36 8.61
C GLY A 30 11.97 -11.11 7.83
N HIS A 31 12.42 -9.92 8.25
CA HIS A 31 12.13 -8.66 7.54
C HIS A 31 12.81 -8.61 6.17
N ARG A 32 14.10 -8.98 6.09
CA ARG A 32 14.85 -9.02 4.83
C ARG A 32 14.28 -10.04 3.84
N ARG A 33 13.79 -11.18 4.34
CA ARG A 33 13.07 -12.17 3.51
C ARG A 33 11.81 -11.59 2.87
N LEU A 34 11.03 -10.80 3.61
CA LEU A 34 9.79 -10.23 3.10
C LEU A 34 10.05 -9.16 2.02
N ASP A 35 11.11 -8.38 2.18
CA ASP A 35 11.48 -7.36 1.20
C ASP A 35 11.98 -7.98 -0.11
N VAL A 36 12.82 -9.02 -0.02
CA VAL A 36 13.26 -9.81 -1.19
C VAL A 36 12.07 -10.50 -1.88
N PHE A 37 11.12 -11.03 -1.09
CA PHE A 37 9.90 -11.60 -1.65
C PHE A 37 9.10 -10.55 -2.42
N ARG A 38 8.90 -9.37 -1.81
CA ARG A 38 8.17 -8.25 -2.43
C ARG A 38 8.79 -7.82 -3.72
N SER A 39 10.08 -7.51 -3.72
CA SER A 39 10.78 -7.00 -4.89
C SER A 39 10.69 -7.99 -6.05
N GLU A 40 10.92 -9.28 -5.79
CA GLU A 40 10.84 -10.29 -6.86
C GLU A 40 9.42 -10.49 -7.39
N VAL A 41 8.40 -10.52 -6.52
CA VAL A 41 7.00 -10.60 -6.98
C VAL A 41 6.64 -9.39 -7.82
N LEU A 42 6.97 -8.18 -7.36
CA LEU A 42 6.67 -6.93 -8.08
C LEU A 42 7.38 -6.90 -9.43
N ARG A 43 8.68 -7.20 -9.46
CA ARG A 43 9.48 -7.25 -10.68
C ARG A 43 8.86 -8.16 -11.73
N ARG A 44 8.58 -9.41 -11.36
CA ARG A 44 8.01 -10.40 -12.29
C ARG A 44 6.58 -10.07 -12.70
N ALA A 45 5.80 -9.50 -11.80
CA ALA A 45 4.42 -9.16 -12.10
C ALA A 45 4.32 -7.93 -13.01
N LEU A 46 5.19 -6.95 -12.83
CA LEU A 46 4.98 -5.62 -13.39
C LEU A 46 5.91 -5.29 -14.55
N VAL A 47 7.06 -5.96 -14.69
CA VAL A 47 7.95 -5.71 -15.84
C VAL A 47 7.20 -5.83 -17.17
N GLY A 48 7.35 -4.81 -18.02
CA GLY A 48 6.71 -4.78 -19.34
C GLY A 48 5.23 -4.41 -19.33
N LYS A 49 4.63 -4.09 -18.18
CA LYS A 49 3.24 -3.63 -18.11
C LYS A 49 3.14 -2.15 -18.42
N THR A 50 2.18 -1.76 -19.25
CA THR A 50 1.98 -0.35 -19.61
C THR A 50 1.16 0.40 -18.57
N MET A 51 1.28 1.73 -18.52
CA MET A 51 0.46 2.59 -17.67
C MET A 51 -1.04 2.50 -18.02
N ALA A 52 -1.38 2.22 -19.29
CA ALA A 52 -2.76 1.92 -19.68
C ALA A 52 -3.29 0.64 -19.01
N GLN A 53 -2.48 -0.42 -18.97
CA GLN A 53 -2.84 -1.65 -18.25
C GLN A 53 -2.97 -1.42 -16.74
N VAL A 54 -2.12 -0.56 -16.16
CA VAL A 54 -2.23 -0.12 -14.76
C VAL A 54 -3.56 0.57 -14.52
N ARG A 55 -3.95 1.53 -15.37
CA ARG A 55 -5.25 2.24 -15.26
C ARG A 55 -6.42 1.25 -15.31
N THR A 56 -6.49 0.39 -16.32
CA THR A 56 -7.55 -0.62 -16.44
C THR A 56 -7.60 -1.54 -15.23
N ALA A 57 -6.45 -2.01 -14.74
CA ALA A 57 -6.40 -2.83 -13.54
C ALA A 57 -6.84 -2.07 -12.28
N THR A 58 -6.59 -0.76 -12.22
CA THR A 58 -6.99 0.11 -11.11
C THR A 58 -8.50 0.28 -11.05
N GLU A 59 -9.16 0.53 -12.18
CA GLU A 59 -10.63 0.60 -12.29
C GLU A 59 -11.30 -0.71 -11.85
N HIS A 60 -10.74 -1.84 -12.29
CA HIS A 60 -11.19 -3.17 -11.86
C HIS A 60 -10.99 -3.42 -10.36
N VAL A 61 -9.91 -2.89 -9.77
CA VAL A 61 -9.69 -2.97 -8.32
C VAL A 61 -10.68 -2.08 -7.58
N PHE A 62 -10.91 -0.86 -8.07
CA PHE A 62 -11.80 0.12 -7.47
C PHE A 62 -13.23 -0.43 -7.29
N SER A 63 -13.79 -1.03 -8.34
CA SER A 63 -15.16 -1.60 -8.31
C SER A 63 -15.37 -2.72 -7.28
N ARG A 64 -14.28 -3.31 -6.79
CA ARG A 64 -14.28 -4.43 -5.82
C ARG A 64 -13.70 -4.03 -4.47
N LEU A 65 -13.18 -2.82 -4.35
CA LEU A 65 -12.54 -2.33 -3.14
C LEU A 65 -13.60 -1.97 -2.11
N HIS A 66 -13.44 -2.52 -0.90
CA HIS A 66 -14.30 -2.16 0.22
C HIS A 66 -13.65 -1.02 1.00
N TRP A 67 -14.20 0.17 0.86
CA TRP A 67 -13.82 1.35 1.63
C TRP A 67 -14.38 1.24 3.05
N ILE A 68 -13.57 1.61 4.05
CA ILE A 68 -14.03 1.63 5.44
C ILE A 68 -14.66 3.00 5.69
N SER A 69 -15.99 3.04 5.83
CA SER A 69 -16.75 4.29 5.96
C SER A 69 -16.19 5.18 7.06
N ARG A 70 -15.91 4.62 8.25
CA ARG A 70 -15.27 5.35 9.36
C ARG A 70 -13.99 6.08 8.95
N THR A 71 -13.12 5.45 8.17
CA THR A 71 -11.87 6.06 7.74
C THR A 71 -12.12 7.13 6.68
N THR A 72 -13.01 6.87 5.71
CA THR A 72 -13.31 7.86 4.66
C THR A 72 -14.08 9.08 5.20
N GLU A 73 -14.98 8.87 6.16
CA GLU A 73 -15.73 9.94 6.85
C GLU A 73 -14.78 10.80 7.68
N ALA A 74 -13.84 10.17 8.42
CA ALA A 74 -12.83 10.90 9.17
C ALA A 74 -11.98 11.80 8.25
N LEU A 75 -11.56 11.31 7.08
CA LEU A 75 -10.80 12.12 6.13
C LEU A 75 -11.59 13.33 5.63
N ILE A 76 -12.87 13.13 5.30
CA ILE A 76 -13.74 14.22 4.86
C ILE A 76 -13.91 15.25 5.98
N GLN A 77 -14.18 14.80 7.20
CA GLN A 77 -14.32 15.67 8.37
C GLN A 77 -13.05 16.49 8.60
N HIS A 78 -11.91 15.83 8.59
CA HIS A 78 -10.61 16.47 8.76
C HIS A 78 -10.31 17.51 7.69
N ARG A 79 -10.64 17.21 6.43
CA ARG A 79 -10.53 18.17 5.32
C ARG A 79 -11.43 19.38 5.53
N ASN A 80 -12.67 19.17 5.96
CA ASN A 80 -13.63 20.25 6.24
C ASN A 80 -13.16 21.14 7.40
N GLU A 81 -12.40 20.58 8.33
CA GLU A 81 -11.75 21.30 9.43
C GLU A 81 -10.41 21.94 9.01
N GLY A 82 -10.08 21.94 7.72
CA GLY A 82 -8.90 22.62 7.16
C GLY A 82 -7.56 21.93 7.45
N ARG A 83 -7.56 20.65 7.82
CA ARG A 83 -6.33 19.91 8.13
C ARG A 83 -5.71 19.28 6.88
N HIS A 84 -4.39 19.11 6.92
CA HIS A 84 -3.64 18.42 5.88
C HIS A 84 -3.85 16.91 5.95
N ILE A 85 -3.99 16.24 4.80
CA ILE A 85 -4.22 14.81 4.72
C ILE A 85 -3.03 14.11 4.07
N LEU A 86 -2.38 13.22 4.80
CA LEU A 86 -1.31 12.35 4.30
C LEU A 86 -1.80 10.91 4.18
N VAL A 87 -1.42 10.23 3.10
CA VAL A 87 -1.64 8.79 2.93
C VAL A 87 -0.30 8.08 2.93
N ALA A 88 -0.03 7.21 3.91
CA ALA A 88 1.16 6.35 3.91
C ALA A 88 0.80 4.87 3.80
N THR A 89 1.22 4.25 2.70
CA THR A 89 0.77 2.92 2.30
C THR A 89 1.87 2.13 1.62
N GLY A 90 1.97 0.83 1.92
CA GLY A 90 2.87 -0.07 1.19
C GLY A 90 2.32 -0.46 -0.19
N SER A 91 1.24 0.16 -0.65
CA SER A 91 0.69 0.04 -2.00
C SER A 91 1.51 0.89 -2.97
N LEU A 92 1.35 0.66 -4.28
CA LEU A 92 2.21 1.30 -5.27
C LEU A 92 1.74 2.71 -5.63
N SER A 93 2.68 3.62 -5.78
CA SER A 93 2.42 5.00 -6.23
C SER A 93 1.73 5.08 -7.59
N VAL A 94 1.94 4.09 -8.46
CA VAL A 94 1.39 4.07 -9.83
C VAL A 94 -0.14 3.91 -9.90
N TYR A 95 -0.82 3.50 -8.82
CA TYR A 95 -2.27 3.32 -8.84
C TYR A 95 -3.02 3.94 -7.65
N VAL A 96 -2.34 4.21 -6.54
CA VAL A 96 -3.01 4.79 -5.35
C VAL A 96 -3.65 6.16 -5.63
N PRO A 97 -3.00 7.11 -6.34
CA PRO A 97 -3.61 8.39 -6.67
C PRO A 97 -4.96 8.23 -7.40
N ALA A 98 -5.00 7.38 -8.43
CA ALA A 98 -6.22 7.12 -9.19
C ALA A 98 -7.34 6.48 -8.34
N LEU A 99 -7.01 5.61 -7.37
CA LEU A 99 -8.00 5.07 -6.43
C LEU A 99 -8.60 6.14 -5.53
N LEU A 100 -7.78 7.09 -5.07
CA LEU A 100 -8.22 8.19 -4.21
C LEU A 100 -9.06 9.19 -5.00
N GLU A 101 -8.64 9.53 -6.21
CA GLU A 101 -9.36 10.39 -7.14
C GLU A 101 -10.75 9.82 -7.47
N MET A 102 -10.84 8.55 -7.89
CA MET A 102 -12.13 7.89 -8.17
C MET A 102 -13.04 7.84 -6.92
N LYS A 103 -12.46 7.84 -5.72
CA LYS A 103 -13.22 7.88 -4.46
C LYS A 103 -13.67 9.30 -4.08
N GLY A 104 -13.12 10.33 -4.71
CA GLY A 104 -13.33 11.74 -4.34
C GLY A 104 -12.56 12.16 -3.09
N ILE A 105 -11.46 11.47 -2.75
CA ILE A 105 -10.61 11.82 -1.61
C ILE A 105 -9.41 12.60 -2.15
N CYS A 106 -9.32 13.88 -1.81
CA CYS A 106 -8.12 14.65 -2.07
C CYS A 106 -7.21 14.69 -0.84
N ILE A 107 -5.90 14.68 -1.11
CA ILE A 107 -4.83 14.50 -0.14
C ILE A 107 -3.74 15.54 -0.41
N ASP A 108 -2.98 15.88 0.62
CA ASP A 108 -1.85 16.82 0.57
C ASP A 108 -0.52 16.09 0.39
N GLY A 109 -0.45 14.82 0.79
CA GLY A 109 0.76 14.01 0.64
C GLY A 109 0.48 12.52 0.45
N LEU A 110 1.33 11.87 -0.36
CA LEU A 110 1.31 10.43 -0.57
C LEU A 110 2.70 9.83 -0.35
N LEU A 111 2.80 8.92 0.62
CA LEU A 111 3.97 8.09 0.88
C LEU A 111 3.65 6.65 0.47
N ALA A 112 4.00 6.30 -0.76
CA ALA A 112 3.75 4.99 -1.34
C ALA A 112 5.04 4.22 -1.63
N THR A 113 4.91 2.94 -1.98
CA THR A 113 6.03 2.17 -2.55
C THR A 113 6.18 2.56 -4.02
N GLU A 114 7.39 2.90 -4.44
CA GLU A 114 7.65 3.36 -5.81
C GLU A 114 8.25 2.26 -6.67
N ILE A 115 7.82 2.23 -7.94
CA ILE A 115 8.32 1.32 -8.96
C ILE A 115 8.75 2.13 -10.18
N GLY A 116 9.82 1.68 -10.83
CA GLY A 116 10.37 2.37 -11.99
C GLY A 116 9.42 2.35 -13.17
N VAL A 117 9.40 3.44 -13.89
CA VAL A 117 8.66 3.61 -15.14
C VAL A 117 9.65 4.15 -16.17
N ASP A 118 9.71 3.48 -17.33
CA ASP A 118 10.47 3.91 -18.49
C ASP A 118 9.47 4.20 -19.62
N GLY A 119 9.34 5.47 -19.98
CA GLY A 119 8.24 5.94 -20.84
C GLY A 119 6.87 5.62 -20.25
N ASP A 120 6.11 4.76 -20.92
CA ASP A 120 4.80 4.27 -20.47
C ASP A 120 4.84 2.85 -19.91
N VAL A 121 6.02 2.26 -19.72
CA VAL A 121 6.20 0.86 -19.32
C VAL A 121 6.81 0.77 -17.92
N LEU A 122 6.25 -0.09 -17.08
CA LEU A 122 6.81 -0.41 -15.77
C LEU A 122 8.08 -1.26 -15.95
N THR A 123 9.18 -0.85 -15.31
CA THR A 123 10.44 -1.60 -15.30
C THR A 123 10.36 -2.84 -14.41
N GLY A 124 9.43 -2.84 -13.45
CA GLY A 124 9.32 -3.87 -12.42
C GLY A 124 10.23 -3.62 -11.20
N GLU A 125 11.20 -2.72 -11.31
CA GLU A 125 12.19 -2.47 -10.25
C GLU A 125 11.64 -1.51 -9.19
N MET A 126 11.79 -1.89 -7.91
CA MET A 126 11.43 -0.99 -6.80
C MET A 126 12.48 0.14 -6.71
N ILE A 127 12.02 1.38 -6.76
CA ILE A 127 12.89 2.57 -6.62
C ILE A 127 13.11 2.91 -5.15
N THR A 128 12.10 2.66 -4.31
CA THR A 128 12.16 2.88 -2.87
C THR A 128 11.83 1.61 -2.09
N ALA A 129 12.29 1.55 -0.84
CA ALA A 129 11.85 0.51 0.08
C ALA A 129 10.32 0.52 0.22
N SER A 130 9.73 -0.63 0.54
CA SER A 130 8.29 -0.72 0.75
C SER A 130 7.87 0.17 1.93
N CYS A 131 6.88 1.06 1.71
CA CYS A 131 6.36 1.96 2.75
C CYS A 131 5.52 1.17 3.78
N THR A 132 6.19 0.40 4.64
CA THR A 132 5.59 -0.50 5.63
C THR A 132 6.39 -0.52 6.93
N GLY A 133 5.72 -0.78 8.06
CA GLY A 133 6.38 -0.95 9.36
C GLY A 133 7.23 0.25 9.74
N VAL A 134 8.48 0.00 10.12
CA VAL A 134 9.44 1.03 10.54
C VAL A 134 9.75 2.05 9.45
N GLU A 135 9.81 1.62 8.18
CA GLU A 135 10.10 2.53 7.06
C GLU A 135 8.93 3.48 6.82
N LYS A 136 7.69 3.00 6.99
CA LYS A 136 6.52 3.89 6.97
C LYS A 136 6.60 4.93 8.09
N ALA A 137 6.89 4.49 9.32
CA ALA A 137 7.00 5.39 10.46
C ALA A 137 8.10 6.45 10.25
N ARG A 138 9.26 6.05 9.70
CA ARG A 138 10.34 6.99 9.34
C ARG A 138 9.87 8.06 8.37
N ARG A 139 9.26 7.68 7.25
CA ARG A 139 8.77 8.63 6.23
C ARG A 139 7.65 9.53 6.76
N VAL A 140 6.74 8.99 7.56
CA VAL A 140 5.67 9.78 8.21
C VAL A 140 6.28 10.82 9.15
N ARG A 141 7.26 10.44 9.97
CA ARG A 141 7.98 11.38 10.84
C ARG A 141 8.65 12.51 10.05
N GLU A 142 9.28 12.18 8.92
CA GLU A 142 9.91 13.18 8.04
C GLU A 142 8.89 14.15 7.43
N TRP A 143 7.74 13.66 7.01
CA TRP A 143 6.66 14.52 6.51
C TRP A 143 6.10 15.42 7.61
N LEU A 144 5.88 14.87 8.80
CA LEU A 144 5.38 15.63 9.96
C LEU A 144 6.38 16.67 10.47
N ALA A 145 7.70 16.49 10.26
CA ALA A 145 8.68 17.49 10.67
C ALA A 145 8.49 18.86 9.99
N GLY A 146 7.82 18.91 8.84
CA GLY A 146 7.46 20.14 8.14
C GLY A 146 6.10 20.72 8.52
N ILE A 147 5.33 20.06 9.39
CA ILE A 147 3.92 20.37 9.66
C ILE A 147 3.70 20.48 11.17
N GLY A 148 3.14 21.60 11.61
CA GLY A 148 2.83 21.84 13.01
C GLY A 148 1.40 21.44 13.38
N GLY A 149 1.18 21.19 14.67
CA GLY A 149 -0.15 20.93 15.22
C GLY A 149 -0.39 19.47 15.63
N PRO A 150 -1.56 19.20 16.21
CA PRO A 150 -1.96 17.84 16.60
C PRO A 150 -2.10 16.91 15.39
N VAL A 151 -1.79 15.63 15.59
CA VAL A 151 -1.80 14.59 14.55
C VAL A 151 -2.78 13.47 14.90
N TRP A 152 -3.64 13.12 13.97
CA TRP A 152 -4.57 12.00 14.01
C TRP A 152 -4.05 10.84 13.15
N GLY A 153 -3.94 9.67 13.78
CA GLY A 153 -3.42 8.46 13.14
C GLY A 153 -4.51 7.45 12.85
N TYR A 154 -4.62 6.95 11.61
CA TYR A 154 -5.48 5.81 11.28
C TYR A 154 -4.64 4.67 10.70
N GLY A 155 -4.71 3.49 11.32
CA GLY A 155 -3.92 2.35 10.85
C GLY A 155 -4.28 1.02 11.52
N ASN A 156 -3.69 -0.05 10.99
CA ASN A 156 -4.00 -1.41 11.40
C ASN A 156 -2.85 -2.01 12.21
N LEU A 157 -3.18 -2.57 13.38
CA LEU A 157 -2.20 -3.34 14.15
C LEU A 157 -1.98 -4.74 13.55
N PRO A 158 -0.77 -5.33 13.70
CA PRO A 158 0.43 -4.72 14.30
C PRO A 158 1.24 -3.86 13.31
N HIS A 159 0.91 -3.90 12.02
CA HIS A 159 1.77 -3.36 10.95
C HIS A 159 2.00 -1.85 11.01
N ASP A 160 1.05 -1.11 11.56
CA ASP A 160 1.10 0.34 11.67
C ASP A 160 1.41 0.83 13.09
N ALA A 161 1.73 -0.06 14.03
CA ALA A 161 1.97 0.29 15.43
C ALA A 161 3.05 1.38 15.60
N ALA A 162 4.20 1.22 14.95
CA ALA A 162 5.31 2.16 15.02
C ALA A 162 4.95 3.54 14.45
N MET A 163 4.03 3.59 13.49
CA MET A 163 3.55 4.83 12.92
C MET A 163 2.49 5.46 13.83
N LEU A 164 1.54 4.68 14.37
CA LEU A 164 0.49 5.21 15.28
C LEU A 164 1.08 5.81 16.55
N ALA A 165 2.25 5.32 16.98
CA ALA A 165 3.00 5.89 18.10
C ALA A 165 3.54 7.31 17.83
N LEU A 166 3.50 7.80 16.58
CA LEU A 166 3.91 9.16 16.21
C LEU A 166 2.75 10.18 16.29
N THR A 167 1.52 9.72 16.55
CA THR A 167 0.32 10.56 16.47
C THR A 167 -0.26 10.85 17.86
N ASP A 168 -0.80 12.04 18.07
CA ASP A 168 -1.46 12.42 19.33
C ASP A 168 -2.78 11.68 19.53
N TYR A 169 -3.51 11.41 18.44
CA TYR A 169 -4.81 10.76 18.46
C TYR A 169 -4.81 9.49 17.60
N PRO A 170 -4.22 8.37 18.08
CA PRO A 170 -4.17 7.12 17.34
C PRO A 170 -5.52 6.40 17.35
N THR A 171 -6.02 6.06 16.16
CA THR A 171 -7.20 5.24 15.93
C THR A 171 -6.80 3.92 15.26
N VAL A 172 -6.94 2.82 16.00
CA VAL A 172 -6.76 1.48 15.43
C VAL A 172 -7.97 1.12 14.59
N ILE A 173 -7.74 0.87 13.31
CA ILE A 173 -8.75 0.37 12.39
C ILE A 173 -8.71 -1.16 12.44
N PRO A 174 -9.77 -1.82 12.94
CA PRO A 174 -9.78 -3.27 13.03
C PRO A 174 -9.75 -3.86 11.63
N ILE A 175 -8.87 -4.85 11.44
CA ILE A 175 -8.92 -5.69 10.25
C ILE A 175 -10.21 -6.50 10.37
N LEU A 176 -11.24 -6.12 9.62
CA LEU A 176 -12.43 -6.94 9.47
C LEU A 176 -11.99 -8.29 8.88
N ARG A 177 -11.86 -9.28 9.76
CA ARG A 177 -11.43 -10.64 9.44
C ARG A 177 -12.51 -11.28 8.60
N GLN A 178 -12.43 -11.12 7.27
CA GLN A 178 -13.12 -12.06 6.40
C GLN A 178 -12.47 -13.43 6.61
N ARG A 179 -13.27 -14.45 6.97
CA ARG A 179 -12.80 -15.83 7.08
C ARG A 179 -12.16 -16.23 5.75
N PRO A 180 -10.84 -16.50 5.68
CA PRO A 180 -10.25 -16.98 4.45
C PRO A 180 -10.77 -18.41 4.20
N ARG A 181 -11.22 -18.73 2.97
CA ARG A 181 -11.52 -20.12 2.61
C ARG A 181 -10.25 -20.99 2.60
N HIS A 182 -9.05 -20.40 2.46
CA HIS A 182 -7.77 -21.11 2.45
C HIS A 182 -6.60 -20.29 3.03
N ALA A 183 -5.70 -20.94 3.77
CA ALA A 183 -4.63 -20.33 4.57
C ALA A 183 -3.47 -19.67 3.76
N ALA A 184 -3.26 -20.08 2.50
CA ALA A 184 -2.15 -19.60 1.66
C ALA A 184 -2.27 -18.14 1.18
N TRP A 185 -3.41 -17.48 1.39
CA TRP A 185 -3.74 -16.20 0.76
C TRP A 185 -3.59 -14.97 1.68
N ARG A 186 -3.05 -15.12 2.89
CA ARG A 186 -2.95 -14.05 3.91
C ARG A 186 -2.25 -12.77 3.43
N TRP A 187 -1.45 -12.82 2.37
CA TRP A 187 -0.70 -11.69 1.86
C TRP A 187 -1.05 -11.28 0.41
N LEU A 188 -1.74 -12.14 -0.35
CA LEU A 188 -1.80 -12.05 -1.81
C LEU A 188 -2.95 -11.22 -2.39
N GLY A 189 -3.82 -10.62 -1.57
CA GLY A 189 -4.80 -9.73 -2.20
C GLY A 189 -6.05 -9.29 -1.49
N TYR A 190 -5.99 -8.85 -0.24
CA TYR A 190 -7.02 -7.96 0.28
C TYR A 190 -6.35 -6.82 1.05
N LYS A 191 -5.84 -5.84 0.30
CA LYS A 191 -5.53 -4.54 0.88
C LYS A 191 -6.81 -3.71 0.78
N ARG A 192 -7.47 -3.49 1.92
CA ARG A 192 -8.32 -2.31 2.05
C ARG A 192 -7.39 -1.10 2.10
N LEU A 193 -7.74 0.01 1.46
CA LEU A 193 -7.08 1.28 1.74
C LEU A 193 -7.55 1.71 3.13
N THR A 194 -6.73 1.48 4.15
CA THR A 194 -7.10 1.68 5.58
C THR A 194 -6.20 2.65 6.31
N ASN A 195 -5.19 3.21 5.65
CA ASN A 195 -4.12 3.91 6.33
C ASN A 195 -4.02 5.33 5.80
N PHE A 196 -4.38 6.29 6.66
CA PHE A 196 -4.45 7.70 6.37
C PHE A 196 -4.10 8.47 7.64
N TYR A 197 -3.58 9.68 7.47
CA TYR A 197 -3.10 10.57 8.52
C TYR A 197 -3.63 11.95 8.25
N VAL A 198 -3.93 12.65 9.34
CA VAL A 198 -4.39 14.03 9.29
C VAL A 198 -3.71 14.82 10.39
#